data_AF-A0A410FVW7-F1
#
_entry.id   AF-A0A410FVW7-F1
#
_cell.length_a   1.000
_cell.length_b   1.000
_cell.length_c   1.000
_cell.angle_alpha   90.00
_cell.angle_beta   90.00
_cell.angle_gamma   90.00
#
_symmetry.space_group_name_H-M   'P 1'
#
loop_
_entity.id
_entity.type
_entity.pdbx_description
1 polymer ?
#
loop_
_entity_poly.entity_id
_entity_poly.type
_entity_poly.pdbx_seq_one_letter_code
_entity_poly.pdbx_strand_id
1 'polypeptide(L)'
;MAAVVAVGVTRTGEREVLGFDVGPAESYGFWVAFLRGLASRGLFGVKLAISDAHVGLRQALSEALAGASWQRCRVHFMRNPLGLVPGGAQPLVGAWVRTIFALPDQDAAREQLELVAGSIDGKSPKAADLLREAGEDVIAHMAFPQAHWRRIHSTNVLERLHREVNRRCNVVGIFPNARSALRLIGAVQEEQGDEWLAVRRYFSLGSMAVLYGSSPEELEVLPLEVPKEVIAL
;
A
#
# COMPACT_ATOMS: atom_id res chain seq x y z
N MET A 1 0.99 -2.22 -22.09
CA MET A 1 -0.19 -2.36 -21.21
C MET A 1 0.33 -2.47 -19.79
N ALA A 2 -0.29 -1.76 -18.86
CA ALA A 2 -0.07 -1.90 -17.43
C ALA A 2 -1.28 -2.65 -16.83
N ALA A 3 -1.01 -3.57 -15.91
CA ALA A 3 -2.04 -4.24 -15.13
C ALA A 3 -2.00 -3.67 -13.72
N VAL A 4 -3.15 -3.25 -13.21
CA VAL A 4 -3.29 -2.72 -11.85
C VAL A 4 -4.17 -3.64 -11.04
N VAL A 5 -3.87 -3.76 -9.75
CA VAL A 5 -4.63 -4.60 -8.83
C VAL A 5 -4.81 -3.85 -7.52
N ALA A 6 -6.05 -3.83 -7.02
CA ALA A 6 -6.38 -3.33 -5.70
C ALA A 6 -6.66 -4.49 -4.77
N VAL A 7 -5.96 -4.52 -3.64
CA VAL A 7 -6.19 -5.46 -2.53
C VAL A 7 -6.64 -4.66 -1.33
N GLY A 8 -7.63 -5.16 -0.61
CA GLY A 8 -8.06 -4.52 0.62
C GLY A 8 -8.27 -5.47 1.77
N VAL A 9 -8.48 -4.89 2.94
CA VAL A 9 -8.80 -5.61 4.17
C VAL A 9 -10.13 -5.10 4.71
N THR A 10 -11.03 -6.03 5.04
CA THR A 10 -12.34 -5.78 5.62
C THR A 10 -12.22 -5.38 7.09
N ARG A 11 -13.33 -4.93 7.68
CA ARG A 11 -13.44 -4.60 9.11
C ARG A 11 -13.20 -5.73 10.08
N THR A 12 -13.50 -6.93 9.63
CA THR A 12 -13.29 -8.16 10.38
C THR A 12 -11.87 -8.72 10.16
N GLY A 13 -11.07 -8.09 9.30
CA GLY A 13 -9.65 -8.38 9.11
C GLY A 13 -9.36 -9.40 8.01
N GLU A 14 -10.33 -9.81 7.20
CA GLU A 14 -10.11 -10.62 6.00
C GLU A 14 -9.53 -9.78 4.87
N ARG A 15 -8.57 -10.34 4.13
CA ARG A 15 -8.04 -9.70 2.91
C ARG A 15 -8.82 -10.17 1.70
N GLU A 16 -8.99 -9.30 0.73
CA GLU A 16 -9.70 -9.61 -0.51
C GLU A 16 -9.16 -8.78 -1.68
N VAL A 17 -9.35 -9.27 -2.90
CA VAL A 17 -9.09 -8.50 -4.12
C VAL A 17 -10.29 -7.58 -4.36
N LEU A 18 -10.08 -6.26 -4.40
CA LEU A 18 -11.16 -5.28 -4.61
C LEU A 18 -11.46 -5.10 -6.10
N GLY A 19 -10.45 -5.25 -6.94
CA GLY A 19 -10.56 -5.13 -8.37
C GLY A 19 -9.20 -5.15 -9.06
N PHE A 20 -9.23 -5.29 -10.36
CA PHE A 20 -8.06 -5.24 -11.23
C PHE A 20 -8.50 -4.71 -12.60
N ASP A 21 -7.57 -4.11 -13.33
CA ASP A 21 -7.83 -3.65 -14.69
C ASP A 21 -6.54 -3.62 -15.50
N VAL A 22 -6.66 -3.50 -16.83
CA VAL A 22 -5.53 -3.32 -17.74
C VAL A 22 -5.70 -2.06 -18.56
N GLY A 23 -4.68 -1.21 -18.54
CA GLY A 23 -4.64 0.05 -19.26
C GLY A 23 -3.48 0.13 -20.25
N PRO A 24 -3.49 1.09 -21.18
CA PRO A 24 -2.33 1.38 -22.01
C PRO A 24 -1.15 1.89 -21.17
N ALA A 25 -1.43 2.69 -20.14
CA ALA A 25 -0.48 3.25 -19.18
C ALA A 25 -1.18 3.57 -17.84
N GLU A 26 -0.40 3.67 -16.76
CA GLU A 26 -0.83 4.07 -15.41
C GLU A 26 -1.06 5.59 -15.31
N SER A 27 -1.80 6.16 -16.26
CA SER A 27 -2.11 7.59 -16.26
C SER A 27 -3.05 7.98 -15.10
N TYR A 28 -3.02 9.24 -14.70
CA TYR A 28 -3.96 9.79 -13.72
C TYR A 28 -5.43 9.48 -14.08
N GLY A 29 -5.84 9.69 -15.34
CA GLY A 29 -7.21 9.40 -15.78
C GLY A 29 -7.58 7.93 -15.66
N PHE A 30 -6.62 7.01 -15.88
CA PHE A 30 -6.82 5.58 -15.68
C PHE A 30 -7.03 5.25 -14.20
N TRP A 31 -6.20 5.80 -13.30
CA TRP A 31 -6.36 5.62 -11.85
C TRP A 31 -7.68 6.17 -11.32
N VAL A 32 -8.10 7.35 -11.77
CA VAL A 32 -9.40 7.94 -11.38
C VAL A 32 -10.55 7.04 -11.81
N ALA A 33 -10.55 6.55 -13.06
CA ALA A 33 -11.59 5.65 -13.54
C ALA A 33 -11.63 4.34 -12.74
N PHE A 34 -10.47 3.74 -12.48
CA PHE A 34 -10.34 2.51 -11.70
C PHE A 34 -10.86 2.68 -10.26
N LEU A 35 -10.42 3.72 -9.55
CA LEU A 35 -10.81 3.99 -8.17
C LEU A 35 -12.29 4.36 -8.04
N ARG A 36 -12.83 5.19 -8.95
CA ARG A 36 -14.27 5.49 -8.98
C ARG A 36 -15.09 4.24 -9.27
N GLY A 37 -14.60 3.34 -10.12
CA GLY A 37 -15.22 2.05 -10.37
C GLY A 37 -15.28 1.17 -9.12
N LEU A 38 -14.26 1.22 -8.25
CA LEU A 38 -14.30 0.56 -6.94
C LEU A 38 -15.36 1.22 -6.03
N ALA A 39 -15.35 2.54 -5.93
CA ALA A 39 -16.30 3.30 -5.11
C ALA A 39 -17.75 3.04 -5.54
N SER A 40 -18.05 3.03 -6.84
CA SER A 40 -19.38 2.73 -7.37
C SER A 40 -19.85 1.30 -7.10
N ARG A 41 -18.93 0.37 -6.81
CA ARG A 41 -19.23 -1.01 -6.39
C ARG A 41 -19.37 -1.16 -4.88
N GLY A 42 -19.43 -0.05 -4.14
CA GLY A 42 -19.62 -0.05 -2.69
C GLY A 42 -18.33 -0.01 -1.89
N LEU A 43 -17.20 0.39 -2.47
CA LEU A 43 -16.01 0.71 -1.68
C LEU A 43 -16.19 2.07 -0.99
N PHE A 44 -16.21 2.07 0.34
CA PHE A 44 -16.24 3.28 1.17
C PHE A 44 -15.54 3.04 2.52
N GLY A 45 -15.25 4.12 3.25
CA GLY A 45 -14.70 4.04 4.61
C GLY A 45 -13.21 3.68 4.68
N VAL A 46 -12.47 3.87 3.59
CA VAL A 46 -11.03 3.60 3.54
C VAL A 46 -10.29 4.52 4.51
N LYS A 47 -9.55 3.93 5.45
CA LYS A 47 -8.72 4.63 6.43
C LYS A 47 -7.29 4.83 5.93
N LEU A 48 -6.75 3.88 5.16
CA LEU A 48 -5.38 3.93 4.64
C LEU A 48 -5.30 3.42 3.21
N ALA A 49 -4.70 4.21 2.32
CA ALA A 49 -4.26 3.78 1.01
C ALA A 49 -2.73 3.69 0.98
N ILE A 50 -2.18 2.56 0.54
CA ILE A 50 -0.73 2.33 0.43
C ILE A 50 -0.41 2.16 -1.05
N SER A 51 0.53 2.95 -1.56
CA SER A 51 1.04 2.79 -2.92
C SER A 51 2.52 3.16 -3.01
N ASP A 52 3.14 2.98 -4.17
CA ASP A 52 4.38 3.68 -4.46
C ASP A 52 4.13 5.21 -4.62
N ALA A 53 5.20 5.97 -4.91
CA ALA A 53 5.11 7.43 -5.04
C ALA A 53 4.63 7.90 -6.42
N HIS A 54 3.81 7.12 -7.13
CA HIS A 54 3.28 7.52 -8.42
C HIS A 54 2.33 8.72 -8.28
N VAL A 55 2.75 9.88 -8.82
CA VAL A 55 2.06 11.18 -8.64
C VAL A 55 0.60 11.12 -9.08
N GLY A 56 0.33 10.50 -10.24
CA GLY A 56 -1.04 10.36 -10.75
C GLY A 56 -1.92 9.45 -9.90
N LEU A 57 -1.33 8.49 -9.19
CA LEU A 57 -2.07 7.60 -8.28
C LEU A 57 -2.37 8.32 -6.97
N ARG A 58 -1.39 9.02 -6.39
CA ARG A 58 -1.58 9.82 -5.18
C ARG A 58 -2.71 10.85 -5.35
N GLN A 59 -2.73 11.54 -6.48
CA GLN A 59 -3.80 12.50 -6.79
C GLN A 59 -5.17 11.81 -6.97
N ALA A 60 -5.22 10.70 -7.72
CA ALA A 60 -6.46 9.97 -7.91
C ALA A 60 -7.03 9.42 -6.59
N LEU A 61 -6.15 8.97 -5.69
CA LEU A 61 -6.49 8.51 -4.34
C LEU A 61 -7.14 9.60 -3.50
N SER A 62 -6.56 10.81 -3.47
CA SER A 62 -7.11 11.92 -2.69
C SER A 62 -8.49 12.38 -3.19
N GLU A 63 -8.78 12.19 -4.47
CA GLU A 63 -10.07 12.53 -5.06
C GLU A 63 -11.12 11.43 -4.89
N ALA A 64 -10.74 10.16 -5.04
CA ALA A 64 -11.68 9.04 -5.03
C ALA A 64 -11.99 8.51 -3.63
N LEU A 65 -11.03 8.62 -2.69
CA LEU A 65 -11.12 8.05 -1.35
C LEU A 65 -11.02 9.16 -0.29
N ALA A 66 -12.00 10.07 -0.30
CA ALA A 66 -12.05 11.17 0.66
C ALA A 66 -11.99 10.67 2.11
N GLY A 67 -11.08 11.25 2.91
CA GLY A 67 -10.87 10.88 4.31
C GLY A 67 -9.86 9.74 4.54
N ALA A 68 -9.37 9.08 3.49
CA ALA A 68 -8.29 8.11 3.61
C ALA A 68 -6.94 8.81 3.80
N SER A 69 -6.14 8.34 4.77
CA SER A 69 -4.72 8.67 4.83
C SER A 69 -3.97 7.96 3.69
N TRP A 70 -2.89 8.56 3.21
CA TRP A 70 -2.00 7.94 2.24
C TRP A 70 -0.67 7.56 2.86
N GLN A 71 -0.18 6.35 2.56
CA GLN A 71 1.11 5.84 2.95
C GLN A 71 1.96 5.55 1.72
N ARG A 72 3.12 6.18 1.64
CA ARG A 72 4.16 5.82 0.67
C ARG A 72 4.78 4.48 1.06
N CYS A 73 4.85 3.53 0.15
CA CYS A 73 5.45 2.22 0.41
C CYS A 73 6.89 2.35 0.94
N ARG A 74 7.13 1.85 2.16
CA ARG A 74 8.44 1.93 2.84
C ARG A 74 9.53 1.24 2.06
N VAL A 75 9.24 0.10 1.42
CA VAL A 75 10.25 -0.66 0.66
C VAL A 75 10.79 0.16 -0.50
N HIS A 76 9.91 0.81 -1.26
CA HIS A 76 10.31 1.74 -2.32
C HIS A 76 11.03 2.95 -1.73
N PHE A 77 10.47 3.56 -0.69
CA PHE A 77 11.10 4.70 -0.03
C PHE A 77 12.52 4.40 0.44
N MET A 78 12.80 3.24 1.05
CA MET A 78 14.14 2.87 1.52
C MET A 78 15.21 2.86 0.41
N ARG A 79 14.82 2.70 -0.86
CA ARG A 79 15.74 2.72 -2.01
C ARG A 79 15.97 4.13 -2.53
N ASN A 80 15.00 5.03 -2.40
CA ASN A 80 15.02 6.33 -3.04
C ASN A 80 16.15 7.25 -2.51
N PRO A 81 16.34 7.46 -1.19
CA PRO A 81 17.46 8.25 -0.68
C PRO A 81 18.82 7.68 -1.10
N LEU A 82 18.95 6.35 -1.25
CA LEU A 82 20.23 5.72 -1.62
C LEU A 82 20.68 6.10 -3.04
N GLY A 83 19.74 6.37 -3.95
CA GLY A 83 20.04 6.88 -5.29
C GLY A 83 20.48 8.35 -5.32
N LEU A 84 20.33 9.07 -4.21
CA LEU A 84 20.66 10.50 -4.08
C LEU A 84 21.94 10.74 -3.27
N VAL A 85 22.61 9.68 -2.81
CA VAL A 85 23.85 9.77 -2.04
C VAL A 85 25.00 9.03 -2.76
N PRO A 86 26.26 9.43 -2.54
CA PRO A 86 27.41 8.71 -3.08
C PRO A 86 27.42 7.24 -2.66
N GLY A 87 27.87 6.34 -3.53
CA GLY A 87 27.85 4.88 -3.30
C GLY A 87 28.48 4.45 -1.97
N GLY A 88 29.61 5.05 -1.58
CA GLY A 88 30.28 4.76 -0.30
C GLY A 88 29.49 5.17 0.95
N ALA A 89 28.54 6.11 0.82
CA ALA A 89 27.69 6.57 1.90
C ALA A 89 26.38 5.76 2.03
N GLN A 90 25.98 5.01 0.99
CA GLN A 90 24.71 4.28 0.97
C GLN A 90 24.51 3.32 2.16
N PRO A 91 25.52 2.52 2.62
CA PRO A 91 25.32 1.65 3.77
C PRO A 91 24.99 2.41 5.05
N LEU A 92 25.67 3.52 5.30
CA LEU A 92 25.48 4.37 6.48
C LEU A 92 24.12 5.07 6.43
N VAL A 93 23.80 5.73 5.32
CA VAL A 93 22.53 6.44 5.13
C VAL A 93 21.36 5.45 5.23
N GLY A 94 21.48 4.28 4.62
CA GLY A 94 20.47 3.22 4.74
C GLY A 94 20.28 2.74 6.18
N ALA A 95 21.34 2.68 6.98
CA ALA A 95 21.25 2.34 8.40
C ALA A 95 20.52 3.43 9.20
N TRP A 96 20.84 4.70 8.96
CA TRP A 96 20.15 5.83 9.57
C TRP A 96 18.67 5.89 9.19
N VAL A 97 18.31 5.72 7.91
CA VAL A 97 16.90 5.71 7.51
C VAL A 97 16.15 4.53 8.14
N ARG A 98 16.81 3.38 8.37
CA ARG A 98 16.18 2.26 9.10
C ARG A 98 15.83 2.60 10.54
N THR A 99 16.59 3.49 11.22
CA THR A 99 16.30 3.83 12.62
C THR A 99 14.95 4.52 12.75
N ILE A 100 14.55 5.37 11.79
CA ILE A 100 13.23 6.04 11.74
C ILE A 100 12.07 5.05 11.99
N PHE A 101 12.17 3.86 11.43
CA PHE A 101 11.11 2.85 11.50
C PHE A 101 11.26 1.87 12.68
N ALA A 102 12.26 2.05 13.52
CA ALA A 102 12.47 1.27 14.74
C ALA A 102 11.85 1.94 15.97
N LEU A 103 11.31 3.15 15.82
CA LEU A 103 10.71 3.93 16.90
C LEU A 103 9.34 3.36 17.32
N PRO A 104 8.94 3.58 18.59
CA PRO A 104 7.73 2.98 19.15
C PRO A 104 6.43 3.67 18.73
N ASP A 105 6.50 4.90 18.23
CA ASP A 105 5.36 5.71 17.82
C ASP A 105 5.73 6.70 16.71
N GLN A 106 4.70 7.35 16.14
CA GLN A 106 4.81 8.25 15.01
C GLN A 106 5.57 9.54 15.33
N ASP A 107 5.44 10.07 16.55
CA ASP A 107 6.06 11.34 16.94
C ASP A 107 7.58 11.15 17.09
N ALA A 108 7.99 10.08 17.76
CA ALA A 108 9.40 9.69 17.85
C ALA A 108 10.01 9.40 16.46
N ALA A 109 9.24 8.77 15.56
CA ALA A 109 9.69 8.54 14.19
C ALA A 109 9.90 9.86 13.42
N ARG A 110 9.02 10.85 13.61
CA ARG A 110 9.14 12.19 13.01
C ARG A 110 10.40 12.91 13.51
N GLU A 111 10.66 12.89 14.81
CA GLU A 111 11.88 13.46 15.39
C GLU A 111 13.14 12.79 14.83
N GLN A 112 13.15 11.45 14.79
CA GLN A 112 14.27 10.69 14.24
C GLN A 112 14.49 11.02 12.76
N LEU A 113 13.43 11.21 11.98
CA LEU A 113 13.52 11.57 10.58
C LEU A 113 14.22 12.91 10.38
N GLU A 114 13.86 13.94 11.15
CA GLU A 114 14.52 15.24 11.08
C GLU A 114 16.00 15.18 11.49
N LEU A 115 16.34 14.39 12.51
CA LEU A 115 17.73 14.16 12.90
C LEU A 115 18.53 13.50 11.76
N VAL A 116 17.96 12.51 11.08
CA VAL A 116 18.61 11.83 9.95
C VAL A 116 18.75 12.79 8.75
N ALA A 117 17.70 13.56 8.44
CA ALA A 117 17.73 14.55 7.37
C ALA A 117 18.81 15.62 7.62
N GLY A 118 18.85 16.20 8.82
CA GLY A 118 19.87 17.16 9.21
C GLY A 118 21.30 16.60 9.16
N SER A 119 21.48 15.31 9.49
CA SER A 119 22.80 14.65 9.48
C SER A 119 23.38 14.47 8.07
N ILE A 120 22.53 14.40 7.04
CA ILE A 120 22.97 14.22 5.64
C ILE A 120 22.88 15.50 4.81
N ASP A 121 22.18 16.52 5.29
CA ASP A 121 21.84 17.74 4.55
C ASP A 121 23.06 18.39 3.89
N GLY A 122 24.13 18.64 4.66
CA GLY A 122 25.34 19.28 4.14
C GLY A 122 26.09 18.50 3.05
N LYS A 123 25.94 17.17 2.98
CA LYS A 123 26.62 16.32 1.99
C LYS A 123 25.70 15.84 0.87
N SER A 124 24.40 15.77 1.13
CA SER A 124 23.40 15.20 0.24
C SER A 124 22.06 15.89 0.44
N PRO A 125 21.96 17.19 0.10
CA PRO A 125 20.77 18.00 0.39
C PRO A 125 19.52 17.43 -0.27
N LYS A 126 19.62 16.94 -1.51
CA LYS A 126 18.50 16.28 -2.21
C LYS A 126 17.97 15.05 -1.47
N ALA A 127 18.83 14.31 -0.77
CA ALA A 127 18.40 13.17 0.03
C ALA A 127 17.71 13.62 1.32
N ALA A 128 18.20 14.70 1.95
CA ALA A 128 17.55 15.30 3.12
C ALA A 128 16.16 15.86 2.75
N ASP A 129 16.05 16.59 1.64
CA ASP A 129 14.79 17.14 1.14
C ASP A 129 13.78 16.01 0.89
N LEU A 130 14.20 14.93 0.21
CA LEU A 130 13.35 13.77 -0.01
C LEU A 130 12.85 13.14 1.30
N LEU A 131 13.70 13.06 2.34
CA LEU A 131 13.28 12.53 3.64
C LEU A 131 12.20 13.41 4.26
N ARG A 132 12.39 14.73 4.27
CA ARG A 132 11.44 15.70 4.82
C ARG A 132 10.12 15.71 4.06
N GLU A 133 10.19 15.78 2.73
CA GLU A 133 9.00 15.79 1.86
C GLU A 133 8.14 14.53 2.02
N ALA A 134 8.78 13.38 2.18
CA ALA A 134 8.09 12.09 2.30
C ALA A 134 7.79 11.69 3.74
N GLY A 135 8.15 12.51 4.73
CA GLY A 135 8.23 12.09 6.13
C GLY A 135 6.90 11.62 6.68
N GLU A 136 5.88 12.48 6.64
CA GLU A 136 4.51 12.11 7.06
C GLU A 136 3.96 10.94 6.26
N ASP A 137 4.22 10.94 4.95
CA ASP A 137 3.72 9.92 4.03
C ASP A 137 4.32 8.53 4.32
N VAL A 138 5.57 8.43 4.78
CA VAL A 138 6.24 7.14 5.03
C VAL A 138 6.00 6.61 6.45
N ILE A 139 5.54 7.45 7.37
CA ILE A 139 5.21 7.05 8.75
C ILE A 139 3.71 7.01 9.04
N ALA A 140 2.84 7.33 8.07
CA ALA A 140 1.38 7.35 8.23
C ALA A 140 0.79 6.05 8.83
N HIS A 141 1.36 4.90 8.51
CA HIS A 141 0.96 3.60 9.07
C HIS A 141 1.14 3.50 10.60
N MET A 142 1.98 4.35 11.21
CA MET A 142 2.21 4.35 12.65
C MET A 142 1.02 4.89 13.45
N ALA A 143 0.06 5.55 12.79
CA ALA A 143 -1.22 5.93 13.40
C ALA A 143 -2.19 4.73 13.60
N PHE A 144 -1.85 3.55 13.06
CA PHE A 144 -2.64 2.32 13.21
C PHE A 144 -2.11 1.48 14.37
N PRO A 145 -2.86 0.47 14.86
CA PRO A 145 -2.35 -0.45 15.86
C PRO A 145 -1.01 -1.07 15.47
N GLN A 146 -0.07 -1.16 16.41
CA GLN A 146 1.30 -1.67 16.16
C GLN A 146 1.31 -3.09 15.56
N ALA A 147 0.32 -3.92 15.93
CA ALA A 147 0.12 -5.25 15.36
C ALA A 147 -0.10 -5.24 13.83
N HIS A 148 -0.58 -4.11 13.28
CA HIS A 148 -0.83 -3.95 11.85
C HIS A 148 0.42 -3.52 11.08
N TRP A 149 1.32 -2.75 11.70
CA TRP A 149 2.42 -2.04 11.03
C TRP A 149 3.23 -2.92 10.09
N ARG A 150 3.58 -4.14 10.51
CA ARG A 150 4.36 -5.09 9.69
C ARG A 150 3.70 -5.41 8.35
N ARG A 151 2.36 -5.35 8.29
CA ARG A 151 1.58 -5.69 7.11
C ARG A 151 1.24 -4.48 6.23
N ILE A 152 1.20 -3.27 6.80
CA ILE A 152 0.75 -2.04 6.12
C ILE A 152 1.85 -1.02 5.81
N HIS A 153 3.10 -1.25 6.22
CA HIS A 153 4.20 -0.33 5.86
C HIS A 153 4.66 -0.49 4.39
N SER A 154 4.15 -1.47 3.64
CA SER A 154 4.58 -1.74 2.26
C SER A 154 3.49 -2.37 1.40
N THR A 155 3.71 -2.36 0.09
CA THR A 155 2.88 -3.03 -0.92
C THR A 155 3.34 -4.47 -1.20
N ASN A 156 4.10 -5.11 -0.30
CA ASN A 156 4.63 -6.47 -0.50
C ASN A 156 3.56 -7.53 -0.81
N VAL A 157 2.32 -7.33 -0.33
CA VAL A 157 1.19 -8.21 -0.66
C VAL A 157 0.90 -8.21 -2.17
N LEU A 158 1.04 -7.05 -2.83
CA LEU A 158 0.88 -6.90 -4.27
C LEU A 158 2.09 -7.45 -5.02
N GLU A 159 3.31 -7.31 -4.50
CA GLU A 159 4.50 -7.85 -5.18
C GLU A 159 4.45 -9.38 -5.37
N ARG A 160 3.84 -10.12 -4.43
CA ARG A 160 3.61 -11.56 -4.59
C ARG A 160 2.59 -11.85 -5.69
N LEU A 161 1.49 -11.10 -5.69
CA LEU A 161 0.39 -11.24 -6.63
C LEU A 161 0.83 -10.89 -8.05
N HIS A 162 1.52 -9.76 -8.23
CA HIS A 162 2.12 -9.34 -9.49
C HIS A 162 3.12 -10.37 -10.02
N ARG A 163 3.89 -11.04 -9.15
CA ARG A 163 4.78 -12.13 -9.59
C ARG A 163 4.01 -13.32 -10.16
N GLU A 164 2.90 -13.73 -9.54
CA GLU A 164 2.10 -14.83 -10.06
C GLU A 164 1.39 -14.45 -11.37
N VAL A 165 0.84 -13.23 -11.46
CA VAL A 165 0.31 -12.68 -12.71
C VAL A 165 1.38 -12.70 -13.81
N ASN A 166 2.56 -12.15 -13.54
CA ASN A 166 3.67 -12.13 -14.50
C ASN A 166 4.10 -13.54 -14.91
N ARG A 167 4.14 -14.49 -13.98
CA ARG A 167 4.48 -15.89 -14.28
C ARG A 167 3.54 -16.49 -15.31
N ARG A 168 2.23 -16.28 -15.19
CA ARG A 168 1.24 -16.81 -16.15
C ARG A 168 1.23 -16.02 -17.45
N CYS A 169 1.35 -14.70 -17.39
CA CYS A 169 1.42 -13.84 -18.57
C CYS A 169 2.67 -14.13 -19.43
N ASN A 170 3.82 -14.41 -18.81
CA ASN A 170 5.07 -14.69 -19.51
C ASN A 170 5.01 -15.99 -20.34
N VAL A 171 4.18 -16.96 -19.94
CA VAL A 171 3.95 -18.19 -20.73
C VAL A 171 3.16 -17.89 -22.00
N VAL A 172 2.19 -16.98 -21.93
CA VAL A 172 1.38 -16.54 -23.09
C VAL A 172 2.19 -15.63 -24.00
N GLY A 173 3.04 -14.77 -23.44
CA GLY A 173 3.83 -13.78 -24.16
C GLY A 173 2.97 -12.61 -24.63
N ILE A 174 2.37 -12.72 -25.81
CA ILE A 174 1.60 -11.64 -26.44
C ILE A 174 0.10 -11.98 -26.41
N PHE A 175 -0.69 -11.09 -25.82
CA PHE A 175 -2.15 -11.23 -25.80
C PHE A 175 -2.78 -10.62 -27.05
N PRO A 176 -3.84 -11.24 -27.60
CA PRO A 176 -4.51 -10.73 -28.80
C PRO A 176 -5.33 -9.45 -28.55
N ASN A 177 -5.73 -9.20 -27.30
CA ASN A 177 -6.40 -7.96 -26.86
C ASN A 177 -6.44 -7.89 -25.33
N ALA A 178 -6.78 -6.70 -24.81
CA ALA A 178 -6.91 -6.43 -23.38
C ALA A 178 -7.88 -7.38 -22.65
N ARG A 179 -9.01 -7.77 -23.27
CA ARG A 179 -9.97 -8.68 -22.63
C ARG A 179 -9.39 -10.07 -22.41
N SER A 180 -8.53 -10.56 -23.30
CA SER A 180 -7.83 -11.84 -23.09
C SER A 180 -6.84 -11.77 -21.93
N ALA A 181 -6.13 -10.65 -21.77
CA ALA A 181 -5.25 -10.44 -20.60
C ALA A 181 -6.06 -10.37 -19.30
N LEU A 182 -7.17 -9.61 -19.29
CA LEU A 182 -8.08 -9.50 -18.13
C LEU A 182 -8.62 -10.86 -17.68
N ARG A 183 -8.94 -11.77 -18.60
CA ARG A 183 -9.42 -13.12 -18.24
C ARG A 183 -8.35 -13.93 -17.51
N LEU A 184 -7.10 -13.90 -17.98
CA LEU A 184 -6.03 -14.63 -17.31
C LEU A 184 -5.70 -14.01 -15.95
N ILE A 185 -5.59 -12.69 -15.90
CA ILE A 185 -5.36 -11.96 -14.64
C ILE A 185 -6.50 -12.27 -13.67
N GLY A 186 -7.75 -12.17 -14.12
CA GLY A 186 -8.92 -12.48 -13.31
C GLY A 186 -8.91 -13.90 -12.73
N ALA A 187 -8.53 -14.91 -13.53
CA ALA A 187 -8.39 -16.27 -13.04
C ALA A 187 -7.31 -16.40 -11.94
N VAL A 188 -6.19 -15.67 -12.05
CA VAL A 188 -5.17 -15.59 -10.99
C VAL A 188 -5.73 -14.92 -9.73
N GLN A 189 -6.51 -13.85 -9.91
CA GLN A 189 -7.10 -13.11 -8.81
C GLN A 189 -8.13 -13.95 -8.05
N GLU A 190 -8.96 -14.72 -8.76
CA GLU A 190 -9.96 -15.62 -8.19
C GLU A 190 -9.29 -16.72 -7.37
N GLU A 191 -8.30 -17.42 -7.94
CA GLU A 191 -7.53 -18.46 -7.23
C GLU A 191 -6.84 -17.91 -5.98
N GLN A 192 -6.25 -16.71 -6.07
CA GLN A 192 -5.64 -16.08 -4.92
C GLN A 192 -6.66 -15.67 -3.85
N GLY A 193 -7.87 -15.26 -4.27
CA GLY A 193 -8.99 -14.96 -3.39
C GLY A 193 -9.43 -16.19 -2.59
N ASP A 194 -9.59 -17.34 -3.26
CA ASP A 194 -9.94 -18.61 -2.62
C ASP A 194 -8.90 -19.03 -1.57
N GLU A 195 -7.61 -18.92 -1.91
CA GLU A 195 -6.52 -19.16 -0.94
C GLU A 195 -6.62 -18.23 0.27
N TRP A 196 -7.03 -16.98 0.07
CA TRP A 196 -7.12 -16.01 1.16
C TRP A 196 -8.28 -16.28 2.09
N LEU A 197 -9.42 -16.75 1.56
CA LEU A 197 -10.57 -17.18 2.32
C LEU A 197 -10.29 -18.44 3.14
N ALA A 198 -9.46 -19.35 2.63
CA ALA A 198 -9.12 -20.60 3.31
C ALA A 198 -8.13 -20.46 4.47
N VAL A 199 -7.46 -19.30 4.59
CA VAL A 199 -6.39 -19.07 5.58
C VAL A 199 -6.91 -18.18 6.71
N ARG A 200 -6.21 -18.17 7.85
CA ARG A 200 -6.50 -17.26 8.96
C ARG A 200 -6.57 -15.79 8.49
N ARG A 201 -7.45 -15.02 9.15
CA ARG A 201 -7.63 -13.59 8.94
C ARG A 201 -6.31 -12.84 8.83
N TYR A 202 -6.27 -11.85 7.96
CA TYR A 202 -5.10 -11.01 7.76
C TYR A 202 -4.85 -10.13 8.99
N PHE A 203 -5.88 -9.59 9.62
CA PHE A 203 -5.80 -9.02 10.96
C PHE A 203 -6.70 -9.78 11.90
N SER A 204 -6.28 -9.97 13.15
CA SER A 204 -7.15 -10.59 14.15
C SER A 204 -8.30 -9.64 14.49
N LEU A 205 -9.47 -10.18 14.78
CA LEU A 205 -10.62 -9.38 15.26
C LEU A 205 -10.24 -8.49 16.44
N GLY A 206 -9.45 -9.00 17.39
CA GLY A 206 -8.95 -8.20 18.52
C GLY A 206 -8.10 -7.00 18.09
N SER A 207 -7.23 -7.15 17.09
CA SER A 207 -6.45 -6.02 16.57
C SER A 207 -7.31 -5.02 15.79
N MET A 208 -8.36 -5.49 15.13
CA MET A 208 -9.33 -4.63 14.44
C MET A 208 -10.20 -3.87 15.45
N ALA A 209 -10.61 -4.52 16.54
CA ALA A 209 -11.38 -3.93 17.62
C ALA A 209 -10.65 -2.72 18.23
N VAL A 210 -9.33 -2.83 18.43
CA VAL A 210 -8.47 -1.69 18.85
C VAL A 210 -8.53 -0.52 17.86
N LEU A 211 -8.47 -0.79 16.55
CA LEU A 211 -8.58 0.25 15.51
C LEU A 211 -9.94 0.96 15.55
N TYR A 212 -10.99 0.27 15.99
CA TYR A 212 -12.37 0.78 16.04
C TYR A 212 -12.79 1.34 17.39
N GLY A 213 -12.01 1.13 18.45
CA GLY A 213 -12.45 1.41 19.81
C GLY A 213 -13.70 0.60 20.19
N SER A 214 -13.85 -0.60 19.62
CA SER A 214 -14.99 -1.51 19.83
C SER A 214 -14.56 -2.82 20.47
N SER A 215 -15.50 -3.71 20.78
CA SER A 215 -15.18 -5.09 21.17
C SER A 215 -15.03 -6.01 19.95
N PRO A 216 -14.32 -7.15 20.06
CA PRO A 216 -14.27 -8.16 18.99
C PRO A 216 -15.66 -8.74 18.64
N GLU A 217 -16.51 -8.94 19.65
CA GLU A 217 -17.87 -9.45 19.48
C GLU A 217 -18.74 -8.48 18.68
N GLU A 218 -18.61 -7.17 18.94
CA GLU A 218 -19.34 -6.13 18.20
C GLU A 218 -18.96 -6.11 16.71
N LEU A 219 -17.71 -6.44 16.36
CA LEU A 219 -17.26 -6.50 14.97
C LEU A 219 -17.77 -7.75 14.24
N GLU A 220 -17.98 -8.86 14.94
CA GLU A 220 -18.37 -10.14 14.34
C GLU A 220 -19.87 -10.21 14.00
N VAL A 221 -20.69 -9.34 14.59
CA VAL A 221 -22.15 -9.30 14.40
C VAL A 221 -22.60 -8.32 13.28
N LEU A 222 -21.65 -7.62 12.63
CA LEU A 222 -21.96 -6.67 11.57
C LEU A 222 -22.45 -7.36 10.27
N PRO A 223 -23.44 -6.79 9.56
CA PRO A 223 -23.91 -7.35 8.29
C PRO A 223 -22.81 -7.37 7.22
N LEU A 224 -22.89 -8.35 6.32
CA LEU A 224 -21.89 -8.70 5.28
C LEU A 224 -21.51 -7.55 4.31
N GLU A 225 -22.28 -6.46 4.25
CA GLU A 225 -21.92 -5.24 3.51
C GLU A 225 -20.98 -4.38 4.36
N VAL A 226 -19.72 -4.80 4.41
CA VAL A 226 -18.71 -4.24 5.31
C VAL A 226 -17.86 -3.19 4.56
N PRO A 227 -17.63 -1.98 5.13
CA PRO A 227 -16.66 -1.04 4.58
C PRO A 227 -15.27 -1.68 4.46
N LYS A 228 -14.52 -1.30 3.43
CA LYS A 228 -13.15 -1.80 3.20
C LYS A 228 -12.16 -0.73 3.65
N GLU A 229 -11.15 -1.12 4.42
CA GLU A 229 -10.51 -0.19 5.35
C GLU A 229 -9.08 0.19 4.99
N VAL A 230 -8.32 -0.80 4.57
CA VAL A 230 -6.98 -0.60 4.06
C VAL A 230 -7.01 -1.03 2.62
N ILE A 231 -6.51 -0.18 1.74
CA ILE A 231 -6.28 -0.52 0.35
C ILE A 231 -4.80 -0.45 0.09
N ALA A 232 -4.23 -1.56 -0.38
CA ALA A 232 -2.95 -1.56 -1.06
C ALA A 232 -3.22 -1.49 -2.56
N LEU A 233 -2.63 -0.50 -3.23
CA LEU A 233 -2.62 -0.29 -4.67
C LEU A 233 -1.20 -0.32 -5.22
#